data_AF-A0A5C7A8J9-F1
#
_entry.id   AF-A0A5C7A8J9-F1
#
_cell.length_a   1.000
_cell.length_b   1.000
_cell.length_c   1.000
_cell.angle_alpha   90.00
_cell.angle_beta   90.00
_cell.angle_gamma   90.00
#
_symmetry.space_group_name_H-M   'P 1'
#
loop_
_entity.id
_entity.type
_entity.pdbx_description
1 polymer ?
#
loop_
_entity_poly.entity_id
_entity_poly.type
_entity_poly.pdbx_seq_one_letter_code
_entity_poly.pdbx_strand_id
1 'polypeptide(L)'
;MLAERLQALAEPGEALGSLGAAAAARPITHAEQREAVQAGVHLPRHLLDRLSTAQESSLDKLVAARVVRSGEALAALLPQLTGPVLATRFSQADARALYAASYRAFRRRRSLLLLWLQHQVRFAELPWIAALEASADADPQPAASDLLRRFSAFAIGAFPATITPNKLVSELTALAKVARPPMAVEREASADAGPWLPLVEELAADIFMGTFSAKYVRAAAIAIRHLASLPGGALYSRYYGIDVERVLAMTKIEERWGTKVCPDFDDYCLELAALPPGGSSIARNGAVIEQAAILTTHNLGVLVDVLQLQPLLNDRWSDLAGQAFGAVLDRLERRVIPESVPRHQRKRASKTLAFGWRQMIFFLSCLSPSAQVAFTATCRERLATRSATMRERFAPVLAGLERTVAGEQLPRAASHDEVDGCRRLLGWSIGTPFLMRAARETD
;
A
#
# COMPACT_ATOMS: atom_id res chain seq x y z
N MET A 1 30.27 -15.08 -19.48
CA MET A 1 29.41 -15.69 -20.51
C MET A 1 27.97 -15.19 -20.44
N LEU A 2 27.06 -15.68 -19.58
CA LEU A 2 25.66 -15.19 -19.63
C LEU A 2 25.54 -13.70 -19.29
N ALA A 3 26.32 -13.20 -18.33
CA ALA A 3 26.37 -11.77 -18.03
C ALA A 3 26.87 -10.92 -19.21
N GLU A 4 27.86 -11.41 -19.97
CA GLU A 4 28.40 -10.75 -21.16
C GLU A 4 27.37 -10.74 -22.30
N ARG A 5 26.65 -11.87 -22.51
CA ARG A 5 25.51 -11.94 -23.44
C ARG A 5 24.47 -10.87 -23.10
N LEU A 6 24.11 -10.77 -21.83
CA LEU A 6 23.09 -9.82 -21.37
C LEU A 6 23.55 -8.37 -21.57
N GLN A 7 24.80 -8.06 -21.25
CA GLN A 7 25.39 -6.73 -21.49
C GLN A 7 25.44 -6.35 -22.97
N ALA A 8 25.60 -7.32 -23.86
CA ALA A 8 25.59 -7.08 -25.30
C ALA A 8 24.18 -6.92 -25.89
N LEU A 9 23.14 -7.40 -25.18
CA LEU A 9 21.76 -7.44 -25.67
C LEU A 9 20.86 -6.35 -25.06
N ALA A 10 21.22 -5.80 -23.91
CA ALA A 10 20.50 -4.73 -23.26
C ALA A 10 21.42 -3.94 -22.31
N GLU A 11 21.14 -2.65 -22.17
CA GLU A 11 21.80 -1.81 -21.18
C GLU A 11 21.44 -2.24 -19.75
N PRO A 12 22.35 -2.07 -18.77
CA PRO A 12 22.06 -2.40 -17.37
C PRO A 12 20.79 -1.70 -16.86
N GLY A 13 19.76 -2.49 -16.58
CA GLY A 13 18.48 -2.01 -16.07
C GLY A 13 17.37 -1.88 -17.12
N GLU A 14 17.62 -2.29 -18.36
CA GLU A 14 16.59 -2.50 -19.39
C GLU A 14 16.17 -3.97 -19.47
N ALA A 15 14.91 -4.19 -19.88
CA ALA A 15 14.39 -5.53 -20.13
C ALA A 15 14.80 -6.01 -21.53
N LEU A 16 14.96 -7.31 -21.71
CA LEU A 16 15.20 -7.91 -23.01
C LEU A 16 13.90 -7.96 -23.80
N GLY A 17 13.92 -7.40 -25.01
CA GLY A 17 12.88 -7.71 -26.00
C GLY A 17 12.86 -9.20 -26.34
N SER A 18 11.78 -9.67 -26.97
CA SER A 18 11.57 -11.08 -27.30
C SER A 18 12.74 -11.71 -28.07
N LEU A 19 13.31 -10.98 -29.03
CA LEU A 19 14.47 -11.40 -29.82
C LEU A 19 15.76 -11.48 -28.98
N GLY A 20 16.00 -10.49 -28.11
CA GLY A 20 17.14 -10.49 -27.20
C GLY A 20 17.06 -11.63 -26.19
N ALA A 21 15.88 -11.92 -25.67
CA ALA A 21 15.66 -13.04 -24.77
C ALA A 21 15.90 -14.40 -25.45
N ALA A 22 15.43 -14.57 -26.69
CA ALA A 22 15.69 -15.76 -27.49
C ALA A 22 17.19 -15.92 -27.79
N ALA A 23 17.88 -14.83 -28.11
CA ALA A 23 19.33 -14.82 -28.33
C ALA A 23 20.11 -15.21 -27.06
N ALA A 24 19.72 -14.67 -25.91
CA ALA A 24 20.36 -14.98 -24.63
C ALA A 24 20.20 -16.45 -24.21
N ALA A 25 19.08 -17.10 -24.61
CA ALA A 25 18.74 -18.48 -24.28
C ALA A 25 19.40 -19.55 -25.19
N ARG A 26 20.13 -19.16 -26.26
CA ARG A 26 20.75 -20.11 -27.19
C ARG A 26 21.82 -20.99 -26.50
N PRO A 27 22.13 -22.17 -27.04
CA PRO A 27 23.27 -22.97 -26.57
C PRO A 27 24.59 -22.18 -26.59
N ILE A 28 25.60 -22.65 -25.85
CA ILE A 28 26.94 -22.05 -25.84
C ILE A 28 27.53 -22.06 -27.25
N THR A 29 27.99 -20.91 -27.74
CA THR A 29 28.64 -20.82 -29.05
C THR A 29 30.12 -21.18 -28.96
N HIS A 30 30.77 -21.43 -30.10
CA HIS A 30 32.21 -21.68 -30.12
C HIS A 30 33.04 -20.52 -29.55
N ALA A 31 32.60 -19.27 -29.72
CA ALA A 31 33.28 -18.09 -29.17
C ALA A 31 33.20 -18.01 -27.64
N GLU A 32 32.20 -18.66 -27.04
CA GLU A 32 31.91 -18.62 -25.60
C GLU A 32 32.41 -19.85 -24.85
N GLN A 33 32.95 -20.82 -25.59
CA GLN A 33 33.52 -22.04 -25.05
C GLN A 33 34.63 -21.71 -24.04
N ARG A 34 34.64 -22.48 -22.95
CA ARG A 34 35.66 -22.45 -21.89
C ARG A 34 36.05 -23.89 -21.56
N GLU A 35 37.15 -24.07 -20.84
CA GLU A 35 37.66 -25.40 -20.46
C GLU A 35 36.59 -26.29 -19.80
N ALA A 36 35.75 -25.69 -18.93
CA ALA A 36 34.66 -26.37 -18.23
C ALA A 36 33.30 -26.39 -18.97
N VAL A 37 33.14 -25.69 -20.10
CA VAL A 37 31.85 -25.56 -20.80
C VAL A 37 32.05 -25.54 -22.31
N GLN A 38 31.59 -26.61 -22.98
CA GLN A 38 31.75 -26.81 -24.42
C GLN A 38 30.66 -26.10 -25.24
N ALA A 39 30.95 -25.80 -26.51
CA ALA A 39 29.96 -25.32 -27.45
C ALA A 39 28.82 -26.35 -27.66
N GLY A 40 27.61 -25.87 -27.93
CA GLY A 40 26.40 -26.69 -28.09
C GLY A 40 25.70 -27.06 -26.77
N VAL A 41 26.32 -26.82 -25.61
CA VAL A 41 25.68 -27.05 -24.30
C VAL A 41 24.53 -26.07 -24.08
N HIS A 42 23.38 -26.58 -23.63
CA HIS A 42 22.24 -25.73 -23.26
C HIS A 42 22.44 -25.07 -21.89
N LEU A 43 21.89 -23.86 -21.72
CA LEU A 43 21.89 -23.21 -20.41
C LEU A 43 21.08 -24.04 -19.40
N PRO A 44 21.57 -24.19 -18.16
CA PRO A 44 20.81 -24.82 -17.08
C PRO A 44 19.45 -24.14 -16.87
N ARG A 45 18.44 -24.95 -16.51
CA ARG A 45 17.06 -24.49 -16.31
C ARG A 45 16.95 -23.28 -15.37
N HIS A 46 17.69 -23.27 -14.26
CA HIS A 46 17.65 -22.15 -13.30
C HIS A 46 18.16 -20.82 -13.90
N LEU A 47 19.01 -20.84 -14.93
CA LEU A 47 19.43 -19.63 -15.65
C LEU A 47 18.37 -19.20 -16.66
N LEU A 48 17.71 -20.14 -17.34
CA LEU A 48 16.56 -19.87 -18.20
C LEU A 48 15.40 -19.28 -17.40
N ASP A 49 15.16 -19.79 -16.19
CA ASP A 49 14.16 -19.26 -15.25
C ASP A 49 14.50 -17.83 -14.82
N ARG A 50 15.78 -17.47 -14.67
CA ARG A 50 16.19 -16.07 -14.41
C ARG A 50 16.05 -15.20 -15.65
N LEU A 51 16.42 -15.72 -16.82
CA LEU A 51 16.27 -15.03 -18.11
C LEU A 51 14.81 -14.67 -18.40
N SER A 52 13.87 -15.56 -18.07
CA SER A 52 12.44 -15.28 -18.25
C SER A 52 11.97 -14.07 -17.43
N THR A 53 12.59 -13.80 -16.27
CA THR A 53 12.30 -12.61 -15.45
C THR A 53 12.87 -11.31 -16.02
N ALA A 54 13.82 -11.40 -16.96
CA ALA A 54 14.44 -10.25 -17.62
C ALA A 54 13.72 -9.86 -18.92
N GLN A 55 12.69 -10.62 -19.33
CA GLN A 55 11.94 -10.35 -20.56
C GLN A 55 10.96 -9.18 -20.36
N GLU A 56 10.86 -8.33 -21.36
CA GLU A 56 9.83 -7.31 -21.41
C GLU A 56 8.44 -7.96 -21.43
N SER A 57 7.55 -7.49 -20.55
CA SER A 57 6.22 -8.04 -20.41
C SER A 57 5.26 -7.02 -19.82
N SER A 58 3.96 -7.28 -19.92
CA SER A 58 2.95 -6.45 -19.26
C SER A 58 2.98 -6.65 -17.74
N LEU A 59 2.56 -5.64 -16.98
CA LEU A 59 2.51 -5.72 -15.52
C LEU A 59 1.64 -6.88 -15.03
N ASP A 60 0.50 -7.15 -15.68
CA ASP A 60 -0.36 -8.29 -15.36
C ASP A 60 0.39 -9.62 -15.46
N LYS A 61 1.16 -9.82 -16.54
CA LYS A 61 1.96 -11.03 -16.74
C LYS A 61 3.08 -11.13 -15.72
N LEU A 62 3.74 -10.02 -15.39
CA LEU A 62 4.81 -9.99 -14.38
C LEU A 62 4.31 -10.30 -12.97
N VAL A 63 3.10 -9.87 -12.62
CA VAL A 63 2.45 -10.22 -11.34
C VAL A 63 2.00 -11.68 -11.34
N ALA A 64 1.35 -12.15 -12.40
CA ALA A 64 0.91 -13.53 -12.54
C ALA A 64 2.09 -14.53 -12.46
N ALA A 65 3.21 -14.19 -13.09
CA ALA A 65 4.45 -14.96 -13.04
C ALA A 65 5.23 -14.81 -11.73
N ARG A 66 4.74 -14.01 -10.77
CA ARG A 66 5.40 -13.69 -9.49
C ARG A 66 6.81 -13.11 -9.65
N VAL A 67 7.07 -12.38 -10.73
CA VAL A 67 8.27 -11.56 -10.88
C VAL A 67 8.13 -10.28 -10.04
N VAL A 68 6.97 -9.61 -10.17
CA VAL A 68 6.58 -8.49 -9.31
C VAL A 68 5.74 -9.03 -8.16
N ARG A 69 6.37 -9.16 -6.99
CA ARG A 69 5.78 -9.85 -5.82
C ARG A 69 5.19 -8.94 -4.75
N SER A 70 5.36 -7.63 -4.87
CA SER A 70 4.84 -6.68 -3.90
C SER A 70 4.56 -5.30 -4.50
N GLY A 71 3.79 -4.49 -3.77
CA GLY A 71 3.56 -3.09 -4.11
C GLY A 71 4.85 -2.26 -4.15
N GLU A 72 5.87 -2.59 -3.35
CA GLU A 72 7.18 -1.92 -3.40
C GLU A 72 7.94 -2.24 -4.68
N ALA A 73 7.91 -3.51 -5.11
CA ALA A 73 8.51 -3.92 -6.38
C ALA A 73 7.78 -3.26 -7.55
N LEU A 74 6.45 -3.21 -7.49
CA LEU A 74 5.62 -2.50 -8.46
C LEU A 74 5.97 -0.99 -8.51
N ALA A 75 6.12 -0.35 -7.35
CA ALA A 75 6.49 1.06 -7.26
C ALA A 75 7.91 1.35 -7.81
N ALA A 76 8.82 0.39 -7.75
CA ALA A 76 10.16 0.54 -8.35
C ALA A 76 10.12 0.52 -9.89
N LEU A 77 9.09 -0.09 -10.48
CA LEU A 77 8.91 -0.16 -11.94
C LEU A 77 8.08 1.00 -12.49
N LEU A 78 7.16 1.57 -11.70
CA LEU A 78 6.28 2.66 -12.11
C LEU A 78 6.98 3.89 -12.74
N PRO A 79 8.19 4.32 -12.32
CA PRO A 79 8.90 5.41 -12.98
C PRO A 79 9.19 5.18 -14.47
N GLN A 80 9.22 3.91 -14.91
CA GLN A 80 9.40 3.56 -16.32
C GLN A 80 8.22 3.96 -17.19
N LEU A 81 7.01 4.00 -16.62
CA LEU A 81 5.77 4.43 -17.26
C LEU A 81 5.50 5.92 -16.99
N THR A 82 5.74 6.36 -15.76
CA THR A 82 5.47 7.74 -15.34
C THR A 82 6.37 8.74 -16.08
N GLY A 83 7.67 8.45 -16.22
CA GLY A 83 8.60 9.34 -16.92
C GLY A 83 8.14 9.68 -18.36
N PRO A 84 7.89 8.67 -19.22
CA PRO A 84 7.36 8.88 -20.57
C PRO A 84 6.01 9.61 -20.61
N VAL A 85 5.07 9.26 -19.72
CA VAL A 85 3.77 9.96 -19.65
C VAL A 85 3.94 11.42 -19.28
N LEU A 86 4.81 11.74 -18.32
CA LEU A 86 5.08 13.13 -17.97
C LEU A 86 5.82 13.88 -19.09
N ALA A 87 6.66 13.18 -19.85
CA ALA A 87 7.44 13.72 -20.96
C ALA A 87 6.57 14.09 -22.18
N THR A 88 5.32 13.61 -22.30
CA THR A 88 4.43 13.98 -23.42
C THR A 88 4.15 15.48 -23.51
N ARG A 89 4.52 16.25 -22.48
CA ARG A 89 4.52 17.72 -22.47
C ARG A 89 5.49 18.39 -23.47
N PHE A 90 6.32 17.61 -24.16
CA PHE A 90 7.29 18.10 -25.13
C PHE A 90 7.05 17.49 -26.52
N SER A 91 6.99 18.31 -27.56
CA SER A 91 6.93 17.87 -28.96
C SER A 91 8.23 17.26 -29.43
N GLN A 92 9.37 17.77 -28.93
CA GLN A 92 10.71 17.34 -29.34
C GLN A 92 11.10 15.99 -28.72
N ALA A 93 11.54 15.04 -29.55
CA ALA A 93 11.87 13.69 -29.11
C ALA A 93 13.00 13.66 -28.07
N ASP A 94 14.04 14.48 -28.27
CA ASP A 94 15.19 14.54 -27.38
C ASP A 94 14.82 15.11 -25.99
N ALA A 95 13.95 16.13 -25.96
CA ALA A 95 13.42 16.68 -24.71
C ALA A 95 12.59 15.63 -23.97
N ARG A 96 11.76 14.84 -24.68
CA ARG A 96 11.02 13.73 -24.08
C ARG A 96 11.95 12.69 -23.47
N ALA A 97 12.97 12.27 -24.21
CA ALA A 97 13.94 11.27 -23.78
C ALA A 97 14.71 11.76 -22.54
N LEU A 98 15.24 12.98 -22.60
CA LEU A 98 15.98 13.60 -21.49
C LEU A 98 15.12 13.72 -20.23
N TYR A 99 13.87 14.19 -20.36
CA TYR A 99 12.97 14.33 -19.22
C TYR A 99 12.63 12.98 -18.59
N ALA A 100 12.27 11.98 -19.41
CA ALA A 100 11.93 10.64 -18.92
C ALA A 100 13.13 9.95 -18.26
N ALA A 101 14.33 10.08 -18.83
CA ALA A 101 15.57 9.55 -18.25
C ALA A 101 15.90 10.23 -16.92
N SER A 102 15.81 11.56 -16.88
CA SER A 102 16.03 12.35 -15.66
C SER A 102 15.04 11.98 -14.56
N TYR A 103 13.77 11.78 -14.89
CA TYR A 103 12.75 11.34 -13.93
C TYR A 103 13.10 9.97 -13.34
N ARG A 104 13.42 8.99 -14.19
CA ARG A 104 13.82 7.65 -13.75
C ARG A 104 15.06 7.68 -12.86
N ALA A 105 16.08 8.43 -13.24
CA ALA A 105 17.31 8.59 -12.45
C ALA A 105 16.99 9.20 -11.08
N PHE A 106 16.17 10.26 -11.05
CA PHE A 106 15.77 10.92 -9.81
C PHE A 106 15.00 10.00 -8.86
N ARG A 107 14.15 9.10 -9.38
CA ARG A 107 13.42 8.12 -8.57
C ARG A 107 14.27 6.98 -8.01
N ARG A 108 15.43 6.72 -8.60
CA ARG A 108 16.40 5.73 -8.09
C ARG A 108 17.26 6.25 -6.95
N ARG A 109 17.24 7.57 -6.68
CA ARG A 109 18.04 8.16 -5.60
C ARG A 109 17.64 7.62 -4.24
N ARG A 110 18.63 7.49 -3.34
CA ARG A 110 18.37 7.15 -1.95
C ARG A 110 17.75 8.35 -1.25
N SER A 111 16.67 8.13 -0.51
CA SER A 111 16.08 9.14 0.35
C SER A 111 16.85 9.27 1.65
N LEU A 112 17.06 10.50 2.12
CA LEU A 112 17.52 10.80 3.48
C LEU A 112 16.40 10.63 4.52
N LEU A 113 16.78 10.25 5.74
CA LEU A 113 15.88 10.30 6.89
C LEU A 113 15.84 11.74 7.40
N LEU A 114 14.67 12.36 7.32
CA LEU A 114 14.44 13.72 7.78
C LEU A 114 13.49 13.73 8.98
N LEU A 115 13.72 14.68 9.89
CA LEU A 115 12.95 14.88 11.12
C LEU A 115 12.19 16.21 11.03
N TRP A 116 11.29 16.47 11.99
CA TRP A 116 10.56 17.75 12.10
C TRP A 116 9.76 18.12 10.85
N LEU A 117 9.20 17.11 10.17
CA LEU A 117 8.39 17.26 8.96
C LEU A 117 9.14 17.88 7.76
N GLN A 118 10.49 17.87 7.78
CA GLN A 118 11.31 18.35 6.66
C GLN A 118 11.15 17.48 5.41
N HIS A 119 11.39 18.08 4.23
CA HIS A 119 11.33 17.40 2.94
C HIS A 119 12.67 17.51 2.18
N GLN A 120 12.92 16.52 1.33
CA GLN A 120 14.05 16.54 0.39
C GLN A 120 13.67 17.28 -0.88
N VAL A 121 14.72 17.70 -1.62
CA VAL A 121 14.59 18.26 -2.97
C VAL A 121 13.66 17.38 -3.82
N ARG A 122 12.69 18.02 -4.46
CA ARG A 122 11.69 17.44 -5.36
C ARG A 122 12.18 17.55 -6.81
N PHE A 123 11.54 16.79 -7.70
CA PHE A 123 12.02 16.68 -9.09
C PHE A 123 11.97 18.03 -9.83
N ALA A 124 10.85 18.74 -9.68
CA ALA A 124 10.64 20.07 -10.25
C ALA A 124 11.49 21.17 -9.58
N GLU A 125 12.13 20.90 -8.44
CA GLU A 125 13.04 21.85 -7.78
C GLU A 125 14.46 21.79 -8.37
N LEU A 126 14.75 20.83 -9.25
CA LEU A 126 16.02 20.78 -9.98
C LEU A 126 16.05 21.89 -11.04
N PRO A 127 17.03 22.81 -11.03
CA PRO A 127 17.01 23.99 -11.90
C PRO A 127 16.86 23.68 -13.39
N TRP A 128 17.55 22.65 -13.89
CA TRP A 128 17.47 22.24 -15.30
C TRP A 128 16.14 21.54 -15.63
N ILE A 129 15.51 20.87 -14.66
CA ILE A 129 14.16 20.31 -14.85
C ILE A 129 13.15 21.44 -14.87
N ALA A 130 13.22 22.40 -13.95
CA ALA A 130 12.34 23.57 -13.94
C ALA A 130 12.45 24.34 -15.27
N ALA A 131 13.66 24.57 -15.78
CA ALA A 131 13.89 25.20 -17.08
C ALA A 131 13.29 24.38 -18.24
N LEU A 132 13.43 23.05 -18.19
CA LEU A 132 12.84 22.17 -19.20
C LEU A 132 11.30 22.17 -19.11
N GLU A 133 10.72 22.10 -17.91
CA GLU A 133 9.26 22.19 -17.72
C GLU A 133 8.69 23.52 -18.20
N ALA A 134 9.44 24.61 -18.10
CA ALA A 134 9.05 25.92 -18.63
C ALA A 134 8.98 25.96 -20.17
N SER A 135 9.63 25.03 -20.88
CA SER A 135 9.54 24.88 -22.33
C SER A 135 8.49 23.85 -22.78
N ALA A 136 7.59 23.44 -21.89
CA ALA A 136 6.51 22.52 -22.25
C ALA A 136 5.57 23.15 -23.28
N ASP A 137 5.17 22.37 -24.28
CA ASP A 137 4.34 22.79 -25.42
C ASP A 137 3.03 21.97 -25.55
N ALA A 138 2.82 21.01 -24.64
CA ALA A 138 1.59 20.22 -24.53
C ALA A 138 1.22 19.97 -23.07
N ASP A 139 -0.07 19.71 -22.82
CA ASP A 139 -0.55 19.33 -21.48
C ASP A 139 -0.55 17.79 -21.33
N PRO A 140 0.31 17.22 -20.45
CA PRO A 140 0.34 15.79 -20.19
C PRO A 140 -0.83 15.31 -19.30
N GLN A 141 -1.70 16.22 -18.82
CA GLN A 141 -2.76 15.91 -17.86
C GLN A 141 -3.65 14.72 -18.25
N PRO A 142 -4.15 14.57 -19.51
CA PRO A 142 -5.05 13.46 -19.84
C PRO A 142 -4.37 12.10 -19.73
N ALA A 143 -3.12 12.00 -20.21
CA ALA A 143 -2.33 10.78 -20.13
C ALA A 143 -1.92 10.47 -18.68
N ALA A 144 -1.58 11.49 -17.89
CA ALA A 144 -1.28 11.35 -16.48
C ALA A 144 -2.50 10.87 -15.68
N SER A 145 -3.70 11.38 -16.00
CA SER A 145 -4.96 10.99 -15.37
C SER A 145 -5.32 9.53 -15.66
N ASP A 146 -5.24 9.10 -16.92
CA ASP A 146 -5.48 7.71 -17.30
C ASP A 146 -4.49 6.75 -16.62
N LEU A 147 -3.18 7.08 -16.65
CA LEU A 147 -2.16 6.27 -15.98
C LEU A 147 -2.39 6.20 -14.46
N LEU A 148 -2.66 7.34 -13.81
CA LEU A 148 -2.91 7.40 -12.36
C LEU A 148 -4.09 6.51 -11.97
N ARG A 149 -5.19 6.60 -12.73
CA ARG A 149 -6.42 5.84 -12.47
C ARG A 149 -6.20 4.33 -12.67
N ARG A 150 -5.68 3.92 -13.83
CA ARG A 150 -5.44 2.51 -14.16
C ARG A 150 -4.44 1.87 -13.21
N PHE A 151 -3.35 2.58 -12.90
CA PHE A 151 -2.31 2.03 -12.04
C PHE A 151 -2.75 1.92 -10.59
N SER A 152 -3.54 2.89 -10.08
CA SER A 152 -4.12 2.80 -8.74
C SER A 152 -5.05 1.60 -8.62
N ALA A 153 -5.96 1.39 -9.59
CA ALA A 153 -6.83 0.21 -9.63
C ALA A 153 -6.02 -1.08 -9.73
N PHE A 154 -4.99 -1.12 -10.58
CA PHE A 154 -4.11 -2.28 -10.73
C PHE A 154 -3.39 -2.61 -9.42
N ALA A 155 -2.80 -1.63 -8.73
CA ALA A 155 -2.08 -1.85 -7.49
C ALA A 155 -2.98 -2.41 -6.37
N ILE A 156 -4.20 -1.87 -6.23
CA ILE A 156 -5.22 -2.39 -5.30
C ILE A 156 -5.60 -3.82 -5.70
N GLY A 157 -5.83 -4.06 -6.99
CA GLY A 157 -6.25 -5.34 -7.52
C GLY A 157 -5.19 -6.46 -7.44
N ALA A 158 -3.91 -6.11 -7.53
CA ALA A 158 -2.79 -7.05 -7.53
C ALA A 158 -2.29 -7.37 -6.11
N PHE A 159 -2.41 -6.44 -5.17
CA PHE A 159 -1.88 -6.57 -3.81
C PHE A 159 -2.92 -6.22 -2.73
N PRO A 160 -4.10 -6.86 -2.70
CA PRO A 160 -5.20 -6.48 -1.81
C PRO A 160 -4.86 -6.58 -0.32
N ALA A 161 -3.90 -7.44 0.06
CA ALA A 161 -3.49 -7.61 1.46
C ALA A 161 -2.39 -6.63 1.91
N THR A 162 -1.98 -5.68 1.07
CA THR A 162 -0.84 -4.78 1.32
C THR A 162 -1.33 -3.33 1.36
N ILE A 163 -0.86 -2.57 2.36
CA ILE A 163 -1.07 -1.12 2.39
C ILE A 163 -0.31 -0.43 1.26
N THR A 164 -0.74 0.73 0.80
CA THR A 164 -0.03 1.50 -0.24
C THR A 164 1.38 1.85 0.25
N PRO A 165 2.47 1.30 -0.35
CA PRO A 165 3.82 1.55 0.16
C PRO A 165 4.28 2.97 -0.10
N ASN A 166 5.19 3.51 0.72
CA ASN A 166 5.65 4.90 0.61
C ASN A 166 6.23 5.27 -0.77
N LYS A 167 6.90 4.33 -1.43
CA LYS A 167 7.37 4.54 -2.82
C LYS A 167 6.21 4.71 -3.79
N LEU A 168 5.16 3.92 -3.64
CA LEU A 168 3.95 4.04 -4.46
C LEU A 168 3.22 5.35 -4.16
N VAL A 169 3.08 5.72 -2.88
CA VAL A 169 2.53 7.02 -2.47
C VAL A 169 3.27 8.18 -3.14
N SER A 170 4.60 8.12 -3.17
CA SER A 170 5.44 9.15 -3.80
C SER A 170 5.20 9.28 -5.30
N GLU A 171 5.12 8.16 -6.02
CA GLU A 171 4.84 8.17 -7.46
C GLU A 171 3.42 8.62 -7.78
N LEU A 172 2.41 8.10 -7.08
CA LEU A 172 1.01 8.49 -7.30
C LEU A 172 0.80 9.97 -6.97
N THR A 173 1.48 10.50 -5.95
CA THR A 173 1.45 11.94 -5.64
C THR A 173 2.06 12.76 -6.77
N ALA A 174 3.15 12.29 -7.39
CA ALA A 174 3.77 12.98 -8.52
C ALA A 174 2.88 12.98 -9.75
N LEU A 175 2.23 11.85 -10.06
CA LEU A 175 1.23 11.76 -11.13
C LEU A 175 0.02 12.66 -10.83
N ALA A 176 -0.51 12.64 -9.60
CA ALA A 176 -1.66 13.43 -9.19
C ALA A 176 -1.44 14.94 -9.34
N LYS A 177 -0.22 15.44 -9.11
CA LYS A 177 0.12 16.85 -9.35
C LYS A 177 -0.08 17.29 -10.80
N VAL A 178 0.10 16.37 -11.73
CA VAL A 178 -0.04 16.63 -13.17
C VAL A 178 -1.43 16.28 -13.65
N ALA A 179 -1.98 15.16 -13.18
CA ALA A 179 -3.34 14.71 -13.49
C ALA A 179 -4.42 15.63 -12.92
N ARG A 180 -4.14 16.38 -11.83
CA ARG A 180 -5.06 17.32 -11.20
C ARG A 180 -6.49 16.76 -11.06
N PRO A 181 -6.67 15.57 -10.45
CA PRO A 181 -7.99 14.95 -10.36
C PRO A 181 -8.99 15.90 -9.69
N PRO A 182 -10.25 15.91 -10.15
CA PRO A 182 -11.27 16.78 -9.59
C PRO A 182 -11.51 16.41 -8.12
N MET A 183 -11.20 17.34 -7.22
CA MET A 183 -11.56 17.20 -5.81
C MET A 183 -12.90 17.89 -5.56
N ALA A 184 -13.85 17.18 -4.94
CA ALA A 184 -15.18 17.71 -4.62
C ALA A 184 -15.16 18.88 -3.61
N VAL A 185 -14.02 19.15 -2.98
CA VAL A 185 -13.84 20.30 -2.08
C VAL A 185 -12.94 21.32 -2.77
N GLU A 186 -13.58 22.22 -3.52
CA GLU A 186 -12.98 23.47 -3.97
C GLU A 186 -12.71 24.34 -2.72
N ARG A 187 -11.43 24.49 -2.33
CA ARG A 187 -10.81 25.49 -1.44
C ARG A 187 -9.47 24.89 -1.00
N GLU A 188 -8.29 25.36 -1.39
CA GLU A 188 -7.80 26.70 -1.68
C GLU A 188 -6.75 26.53 -2.78
N ALA A 189 -6.98 27.03 -3.99
CA ALA A 189 -5.99 27.02 -5.06
C ALA A 189 -4.98 28.16 -4.85
N SER A 190 -3.97 27.94 -4.01
CA SER A 190 -2.67 28.60 -4.17
C SER A 190 -1.66 27.60 -4.76
N ALA A 191 -0.49 28.04 -5.23
CA ALA A 191 0.57 27.10 -5.62
C ALA A 191 1.04 26.21 -4.42
N ASP A 192 0.64 26.57 -3.20
CA ASP A 192 0.80 25.83 -1.93
C ASP A 192 -0.48 25.11 -1.46
N ALA A 193 -1.52 25.09 -2.30
CA ALA A 193 -2.75 24.33 -2.11
C ALA A 193 -2.42 22.88 -1.81
N GLY A 194 -3.14 22.30 -0.84
CA GLY A 194 -2.95 20.91 -0.46
C GLY A 194 -2.95 19.94 -1.67
N PRO A 195 -2.29 18.78 -1.54
CA PRO A 195 -2.10 17.85 -2.64
C PRO A 195 -3.43 17.48 -3.29
N TRP A 196 -3.48 17.53 -4.63
CA TRP A 196 -4.58 17.07 -5.50
C TRP A 196 -5.10 15.66 -5.15
N LEU A 197 -4.28 14.90 -4.42
CA LEU A 197 -4.62 13.62 -3.85
C LEU A 197 -3.89 13.53 -2.49
N PRO A 198 -4.55 13.70 -1.32
CA PRO A 198 -3.89 13.74 -0.02
C PRO A 198 -3.46 12.35 0.46
N LEU A 199 -2.52 11.74 -0.27
CA LEU A 199 -1.98 10.44 0.08
C LEU A 199 -1.02 10.56 1.27
N VAL A 200 -1.23 9.70 2.26
CA VAL A 200 -0.44 9.62 3.49
C VAL A 200 0.58 8.48 3.46
N GLU A 201 1.70 8.68 4.12
CA GLU A 201 2.79 7.72 4.25
C GLU A 201 2.58 6.79 5.46
N GLU A 202 3.15 5.58 5.38
CA GLU A 202 3.43 4.77 6.56
C GLU A 202 4.58 5.41 7.34
N LEU A 203 4.26 5.92 8.53
CA LEU A 203 5.23 6.55 9.42
C LEU A 203 5.98 5.51 10.26
N ALA A 204 7.24 5.80 10.55
CA ALA A 204 8.07 5.00 11.44
C ALA A 204 7.88 5.45 12.90
N ALA A 205 7.59 4.51 13.79
CA ALA A 205 7.17 4.79 15.16
C ALA A 205 8.29 5.31 16.07
N ASP A 206 9.53 4.97 15.76
CA ASP A 206 10.75 5.39 16.46
C ASP A 206 11.11 6.86 16.23
N ILE A 207 10.65 7.45 15.13
CA ILE A 207 10.87 8.87 14.78
C ILE A 207 9.60 9.71 14.84
N PHE A 208 8.47 9.13 15.24
CA PHE A 208 7.20 9.84 15.30
C PHE A 208 7.18 10.82 16.48
N MET A 209 6.86 12.08 16.17
CA MET A 209 6.96 13.20 17.11
C MET A 209 5.60 13.61 17.71
N GLY A 210 4.61 12.71 17.66
CA GLY A 210 3.31 12.90 18.30
C GLY A 210 2.34 13.82 17.56
N THR A 211 2.57 14.11 16.27
CA THR A 211 1.68 14.96 15.49
C THR A 211 1.68 14.58 14.01
N PHE A 212 0.52 14.74 13.36
CA PHE A 212 0.34 14.52 11.94
C PHE A 212 0.18 15.84 11.18
N SER A 213 0.74 15.92 9.97
CA SER A 213 0.43 17.04 9.08
C SER A 213 -1.08 17.08 8.74
N ALA A 214 -1.62 18.26 8.45
CA ALA A 214 -3.01 18.49 8.07
C ALA A 214 -3.46 17.67 6.84
N LYS A 215 -2.51 17.09 6.09
CA LYS A 215 -2.80 16.11 5.04
C LYS A 215 -3.55 14.88 5.58
N TYR A 216 -3.25 14.42 6.79
CA TYR A 216 -3.87 13.23 7.38
C TYR A 216 -5.35 13.44 7.69
N VAL A 217 -5.73 14.57 8.31
CA VAL A 217 -7.14 14.87 8.57
C VAL A 217 -7.93 15.04 7.27
N ARG A 218 -7.34 15.66 6.23
CA ARG A 218 -7.96 15.74 4.90
C ARG A 218 -8.19 14.36 4.28
N ALA A 219 -7.19 13.49 4.34
CA ALA A 219 -7.28 12.12 3.84
C ALA A 219 -8.35 11.32 4.59
N ALA A 220 -8.43 11.47 5.91
CA ALA A 220 -9.43 10.83 6.74
C ALA A 220 -10.85 11.34 6.42
N ALA A 221 -11.04 12.64 6.30
CA ALA A 221 -12.34 13.22 5.96
C ALA A 221 -12.87 12.72 4.61
N ILE A 222 -12.01 12.58 3.59
CA ILE A 222 -12.37 12.01 2.29
C ILE A 222 -12.74 10.53 2.45
N ALA A 223 -11.88 9.74 3.08
CA ALA A 223 -12.11 8.30 3.24
C ALA A 223 -13.39 7.99 4.04
N ILE A 224 -13.63 8.72 5.12
CA ILE A 224 -14.81 8.55 5.97
C ILE A 224 -16.08 9.01 5.26
N ARG A 225 -16.05 10.14 4.54
CA ARG A 225 -17.19 10.58 3.72
C ARG A 225 -17.52 9.57 2.62
N HIS A 226 -16.49 9.05 1.95
CA HIS A 226 -16.65 8.00 0.94
C HIS A 226 -17.36 6.78 1.53
N LEU A 227 -16.83 6.23 2.63
CA LEU A 227 -17.45 5.09 3.32
C LEU A 227 -18.87 5.39 3.79
N ALA A 228 -19.13 6.56 4.39
CA ALA A 228 -20.48 6.94 4.83
C ALA A 228 -21.49 7.02 3.69
N SER A 229 -21.05 7.24 2.44
CA SER A 229 -21.93 7.27 1.26
C SER A 229 -22.31 5.89 0.74
N LEU A 230 -21.58 4.83 1.14
CA LEU A 230 -21.81 3.46 0.66
C LEU A 230 -22.87 2.75 1.52
N PRO A 231 -23.79 1.95 0.92
CA PRO A 231 -24.82 1.21 1.68
C PRO A 231 -24.26 0.29 2.77
N GLY A 232 -23.10 -0.33 2.53
CA GLY A 232 -22.42 -1.18 3.50
C GLY A 232 -21.30 -0.47 4.28
N GLY A 233 -21.06 0.82 4.03
CA GLY A 233 -19.83 1.48 4.46
C GLY A 233 -19.75 1.78 5.96
N ALA A 234 -20.89 1.80 6.65
CA ALA A 234 -20.94 1.91 8.11
C ALA A 234 -20.25 0.73 8.84
N LEU A 235 -19.99 -0.39 8.16
CA LEU A 235 -19.20 -1.50 8.71
C LEU A 235 -17.80 -1.04 9.18
N TYR A 236 -17.11 -0.23 8.38
CA TYR A 236 -15.74 0.18 8.69
C TYR A 236 -15.67 0.99 9.98
N SER A 237 -16.55 1.99 10.11
CA SER A 237 -16.61 2.86 11.29
C SER A 237 -17.07 2.09 12.53
N ARG A 238 -18.08 1.21 12.42
CA ARG A 238 -18.50 0.36 13.54
C ARG A 238 -17.39 -0.58 14.02
N TYR A 239 -16.65 -1.21 13.10
CA TYR A 239 -15.59 -2.15 13.45
C TYR A 239 -14.48 -1.45 14.26
N TYR A 240 -14.03 -0.30 13.77
CA TYR A 240 -12.94 0.46 14.38
C TYR A 240 -13.38 1.45 15.48
N GLY A 241 -14.69 1.60 15.71
CA GLY A 241 -15.23 2.53 16.71
C GLY A 241 -15.03 4.00 16.34
N ILE A 242 -15.11 4.31 15.04
CA ILE A 242 -14.91 5.65 14.49
C ILE A 242 -16.20 6.46 14.60
N ASP A 243 -16.10 7.65 15.15
CA ASP A 243 -17.11 8.68 15.18
C ASP A 243 -16.99 9.49 13.88
N VAL A 244 -17.92 9.24 12.96
CA VAL A 244 -17.94 9.81 11.62
C VAL A 244 -18.10 11.33 11.68
N GLU A 245 -19.02 11.81 12.51
CA GLU A 245 -19.33 13.24 12.61
C GLU A 245 -18.15 14.01 13.17
N ARG A 246 -17.50 13.47 14.21
CA ARG A 246 -16.31 14.08 14.79
C ARG A 246 -15.18 14.24 13.78
N VAL A 247 -14.89 13.21 12.98
CA VAL A 247 -13.83 13.30 11.94
C VAL A 247 -14.17 14.38 10.91
N LEU A 248 -15.43 14.46 10.48
CA LEU A 248 -15.86 15.44 9.47
C LEU A 248 -15.92 16.87 10.01
N ALA A 249 -16.04 17.06 11.33
CA ALA A 249 -16.04 18.35 12.00
C ALA A 249 -14.63 18.92 12.29
N MET A 250 -13.55 18.14 12.09
CA MET A 250 -12.18 18.59 12.34
C MET A 250 -11.72 19.62 11.30
N THR A 251 -11.83 20.91 11.65
CA THR A 251 -11.41 22.02 10.77
C THR A 251 -10.28 22.86 11.37
N LYS A 252 -9.91 22.63 12.63
CA LYS A 252 -8.88 23.41 13.31
C LYS A 252 -7.49 23.08 12.75
N ILE A 253 -6.88 24.07 12.09
CA ILE A 253 -5.52 23.97 11.55
C ILE A 253 -4.60 24.91 12.32
N GLU A 254 -3.47 24.39 12.77
CA GLU A 254 -2.40 25.14 13.45
C GLU A 254 -1.08 24.98 12.69
N GLU A 255 -0.11 25.84 12.96
CA GLU A 255 1.24 25.70 12.44
C GLU A 255 2.19 25.16 13.50
N ARG A 256 2.93 24.10 13.16
CA ARG A 256 3.95 23.50 14.02
C ARG A 256 5.16 23.16 13.17
N TRP A 257 6.33 23.68 13.55
CA TRP A 257 7.59 23.50 12.81
C TRP A 257 7.46 23.88 11.31
N GLY A 258 6.75 24.98 11.02
CA GLY A 258 6.51 25.44 9.64
C GLY A 258 5.59 24.54 8.82
N THR A 259 4.88 23.60 9.46
CA THR A 259 3.95 22.68 8.79
C THR A 259 2.55 22.82 9.39
N LYS A 260 1.53 22.88 8.53
CA LYS A 260 0.12 22.83 8.95
C LYS A 260 -0.20 21.48 9.59
N VAL A 261 -0.77 21.48 10.79
CA VAL A 261 -1.19 20.30 11.58
C VAL A 261 -2.64 20.45 12.05
N CYS A 262 -3.24 19.37 12.55
CA CYS A 262 -4.59 19.39 13.14
C CYS A 262 -4.55 18.69 14.51
N PRO A 263 -4.47 19.43 15.63
CA PRO A 263 -4.36 18.82 16.97
C PRO A 263 -5.54 17.90 17.30
N ASP A 264 -6.76 18.25 16.89
CA ASP A 264 -7.95 17.42 17.14
C ASP A 264 -7.83 16.02 16.52
N PHE A 265 -7.10 15.90 15.40
CA PHE A 265 -6.81 14.61 14.76
C PHE A 265 -5.77 13.80 15.56
N ASP A 266 -4.76 14.46 16.10
CA ASP A 266 -3.74 13.85 16.95
C ASP A 266 -4.39 13.28 18.23
N ASP A 267 -5.21 14.08 18.90
CA ASP A 267 -5.95 13.73 20.11
C ASP A 267 -6.93 12.59 19.85
N TYR A 268 -7.63 12.61 18.71
CA TYR A 268 -8.55 11.52 18.38
C TYR A 268 -7.83 10.20 18.07
N CYS A 269 -6.67 10.24 17.42
CA CYS A 269 -5.83 9.05 17.24
C CYS A 269 -5.35 8.47 18.58
N LEU A 270 -4.96 9.34 19.53
CA LEU A 270 -4.58 8.94 20.89
C LEU A 270 -5.76 8.28 21.63
N GLU A 271 -6.94 8.88 21.53
CA GLU A 271 -8.17 8.39 22.15
C GLU A 271 -8.58 7.02 21.57
N LEU A 272 -8.59 6.87 20.24
CA LEU A 272 -8.91 5.61 19.57
C LEU A 272 -7.88 4.51 19.89
N ALA A 273 -6.61 4.88 20.07
CA ALA A 273 -5.58 3.92 20.44
C ALA A 273 -5.86 3.31 21.83
N ALA A 274 -6.57 4.05 22.69
CA ALA A 274 -7.08 3.61 24.00
C ALA A 274 -6.03 2.83 24.80
N LEU A 275 -4.78 3.30 24.76
CA LEU A 275 -3.64 2.51 25.22
C LEU A 275 -3.65 2.38 26.74
N PRO A 276 -3.45 1.16 27.28
CA PRO A 276 -3.23 1.00 28.71
C PRO A 276 -1.98 1.76 29.18
N PRO A 277 -1.85 2.00 30.50
CA PRO A 277 -0.64 2.58 31.06
C PRO A 277 0.59 1.68 30.80
N GLY A 278 1.76 2.32 30.67
CA GLY A 278 3.03 1.64 30.41
C GLY A 278 3.35 1.41 28.92
N GLY A 279 4.35 0.57 28.68
CA GLY A 279 4.89 0.26 27.35
C GLY A 279 6.03 1.16 26.89
N SER A 280 6.76 0.71 25.86
CA SER A 280 7.78 1.56 25.23
C SER A 280 7.12 2.68 24.43
N SER A 281 7.77 3.85 24.39
CA SER A 281 7.33 4.99 23.58
C SER A 281 7.11 4.60 22.11
N ILE A 282 7.98 3.74 21.56
CA ILE A 282 7.88 3.23 20.19
C ILE A 282 6.58 2.44 19.98
N ALA A 283 6.20 1.55 20.90
CA ALA A 283 4.97 0.78 20.76
C ALA A 283 3.72 1.67 20.87
N ARG A 284 3.77 2.68 21.74
CA ARG A 284 2.70 3.68 21.90
C ARG A 284 2.54 4.52 20.63
N ASN A 285 3.64 5.08 20.12
CA ASN A 285 3.68 5.80 18.85
C ASN A 285 3.13 4.95 17.70
N GLY A 286 3.55 3.69 17.63
CA GLY A 286 3.06 2.76 16.61
C GLY A 286 1.55 2.56 16.64
N ALA A 287 0.96 2.43 17.82
CA ALA A 287 -0.49 2.29 17.97
C ALA A 287 -1.26 3.57 17.58
N VAL A 288 -0.72 4.76 17.88
CA VAL A 288 -1.30 6.04 17.43
C VAL A 288 -1.22 6.17 15.91
N ILE A 289 -0.06 5.85 15.32
CA ILE A 289 0.13 5.82 13.85
C ILE A 289 -0.83 4.82 13.19
N GLU A 290 -1.11 3.69 13.84
CA GLU A 290 -2.08 2.73 13.33
C GLU A 290 -3.50 3.29 13.29
N GLN A 291 -3.92 4.08 14.29
CA GLN A 291 -5.23 4.75 14.25
C GLN A 291 -5.30 5.78 13.11
N ALA A 292 -4.26 6.57 12.89
CA ALA A 292 -4.21 7.47 11.74
C ALA A 292 -4.32 6.70 10.41
N ALA A 293 -3.65 5.56 10.30
CA ALA A 293 -3.74 4.70 9.12
C ALA A 293 -5.13 4.03 8.97
N ILE A 294 -5.85 3.78 10.05
CA ILE A 294 -7.25 3.32 10.01
C ILE A 294 -8.17 4.46 9.54
N LEU A 295 -8.09 5.64 10.16
CA LEU A 295 -8.93 6.80 9.80
C LEU A 295 -8.75 7.23 8.35
N THR A 296 -7.53 7.13 7.84
CA THR A 296 -7.20 7.45 6.43
C THR A 296 -7.42 6.28 5.48
N THR A 297 -7.86 5.12 5.98
CA THR A 297 -7.95 3.84 5.24
C THR A 297 -6.64 3.48 4.52
N HIS A 298 -5.52 3.99 5.03
CA HIS A 298 -4.21 4.04 4.40
C HIS A 298 -4.29 4.30 2.89
N ASN A 299 -5.00 5.37 2.53
CA ASN A 299 -5.25 5.87 1.18
C ASN A 299 -6.32 5.18 0.34
N LEU A 300 -6.89 4.03 0.73
CA LEU A 300 -7.87 3.35 -0.12
C LEU A 300 -9.09 4.22 -0.44
N GLY A 301 -9.71 4.83 0.56
CA GLY A 301 -10.86 5.72 0.38
C GLY A 301 -10.52 6.93 -0.49
N VAL A 302 -9.35 7.55 -0.27
CA VAL A 302 -8.87 8.67 -1.11
C VAL A 302 -8.68 8.25 -2.56
N LEU A 303 -8.01 7.12 -2.80
CA LEU A 303 -7.76 6.61 -4.15
C LEU A 303 -9.06 6.24 -4.85
N VAL A 304 -9.94 5.53 -4.17
CA VAL A 304 -11.18 5.01 -4.74
C VAL A 304 -12.15 6.15 -5.06
N ASP A 305 -12.33 7.08 -4.12
CA ASP A 305 -13.24 8.22 -4.27
C ASP A 305 -12.73 9.25 -5.28
N VAL A 306 -11.54 9.81 -5.06
CA VAL A 306 -11.04 10.93 -5.87
C VAL A 306 -10.72 10.51 -7.30
N LEU A 307 -10.23 9.28 -7.50
CA LEU A 307 -9.92 8.77 -8.84
C LEU A 307 -11.08 8.01 -9.49
N GLN A 308 -12.25 7.94 -8.82
CA GLN A 308 -13.45 7.28 -9.34
C GLN A 308 -13.14 5.85 -9.81
N LEU A 309 -12.56 5.05 -8.90
CA LEU A 309 -12.10 3.69 -9.20
C LEU A 309 -13.21 2.64 -9.14
N GLN A 310 -14.40 2.98 -8.62
CA GLN A 310 -15.55 2.07 -8.55
C GLN A 310 -15.78 1.30 -9.86
N PRO A 311 -15.89 1.94 -11.05
CA PRO A 311 -16.12 1.21 -12.30
C PRO A 311 -15.03 0.20 -12.68
N LEU A 312 -13.80 0.38 -12.17
CA LEU A 312 -12.67 -0.52 -12.44
C LEU A 312 -12.58 -1.67 -11.42
N LEU A 313 -13.29 -1.57 -10.30
CA LEU A 313 -13.17 -2.49 -9.15
C LEU A 313 -14.49 -3.13 -8.71
N ASN A 314 -15.65 -2.67 -9.22
CA ASN A 314 -16.97 -3.00 -8.68
C ASN A 314 -17.24 -4.51 -8.57
N ASP A 315 -16.89 -5.26 -9.62
CA ASP A 315 -17.13 -6.71 -9.66
C ASP A 315 -16.08 -7.53 -8.91
N ARG A 316 -15.11 -6.84 -8.28
CA ARG A 316 -13.95 -7.46 -7.62
C ARG A 316 -13.95 -7.30 -6.11
N TRP A 317 -14.81 -6.50 -5.50
CA TRP A 317 -14.74 -6.21 -4.06
C TRP A 317 -14.77 -7.47 -3.18
N SER A 318 -15.65 -8.43 -3.50
CA SER A 318 -15.72 -9.72 -2.79
C SER A 318 -14.43 -10.54 -2.96
N ASP A 319 -13.89 -10.59 -4.18
CA ASP A 319 -12.64 -11.29 -4.47
C ASP A 319 -11.45 -10.65 -3.75
N LEU A 320 -11.38 -9.31 -3.72
CA LEU A 320 -10.32 -8.57 -3.02
C LEU A 320 -10.38 -8.80 -1.52
N ALA A 321 -11.58 -8.75 -0.93
CA ALA A 321 -11.80 -9.10 0.47
C ALA A 321 -11.37 -10.56 0.75
N GLY A 322 -11.75 -11.49 -0.13
CA GLY A 322 -11.41 -12.90 -0.02
C GLY A 322 -9.92 -13.19 -0.12
N GLN A 323 -9.22 -12.50 -1.04
CA GLN A 323 -7.76 -12.59 -1.19
C GLN A 323 -7.03 -12.00 0.01
N ALA A 324 -7.47 -10.83 0.50
CA ALA A 324 -6.91 -10.20 1.68
C ALA A 324 -7.10 -11.09 2.93
N PHE A 325 -8.28 -11.69 3.11
CA PHE A 325 -8.54 -12.63 4.20
C PHE A 325 -7.69 -13.91 4.09
N GLY A 326 -7.56 -14.48 2.89
CA GLY A 326 -6.70 -15.64 2.66
C GLY A 326 -5.25 -15.35 3.05
N ALA A 327 -4.72 -14.19 2.66
CA ALA A 327 -3.37 -13.76 3.02
C ALA A 327 -3.20 -13.53 4.53
N VAL A 328 -4.23 -13.05 5.24
CA VAL A 328 -4.28 -12.95 6.71
C VAL A 328 -4.12 -14.33 7.34
N LEU A 329 -4.96 -15.29 6.92
CA LEU A 329 -4.94 -16.65 7.45
C LEU A 329 -3.59 -17.34 7.18
N ASP A 330 -3.10 -17.30 5.93
CA ASP A 330 -1.84 -17.94 5.56
C ASP A 330 -0.64 -17.35 6.31
N ARG A 331 -0.65 -16.03 6.56
CA ARG A 331 0.39 -15.36 7.36
C ARG A 331 0.32 -15.75 8.82
N LEU A 332 -0.88 -15.86 9.39
CA LEU A 332 -1.09 -16.30 10.76
C LEU A 332 -0.47 -17.69 10.97
N GLU A 333 -0.84 -18.63 10.10
CA GLU A 333 -0.45 -20.04 10.18
C GLU A 333 1.05 -20.24 9.96
N ARG A 334 1.65 -19.54 8.98
CA ARG A 334 3.03 -19.79 8.57
C ARG A 334 4.07 -18.95 9.31
N ARG A 335 3.68 -17.79 9.86
CA ARG A 335 4.63 -16.77 10.33
C ARG A 335 4.36 -16.20 11.71
N VAL A 336 3.14 -16.35 12.25
CA VAL A 336 2.78 -15.76 13.56
C VAL A 336 2.58 -16.84 14.62
N ILE A 337 1.89 -17.94 14.30
CA ILE A 337 1.67 -19.05 15.24
C ILE A 337 2.95 -19.84 15.52
N PRO A 338 3.74 -20.29 14.52
CA PRO A 338 4.84 -21.21 14.76
C PRO A 338 5.92 -20.58 15.65
N GLU A 339 6.24 -21.23 16.77
CA GLU A 339 7.22 -20.74 17.72
C GLU A 339 8.67 -20.86 17.22
N SER A 340 8.89 -21.72 16.23
CA SER A 340 10.17 -21.85 15.51
C SER A 340 10.54 -20.60 14.71
N VAL A 341 9.57 -19.73 14.37
CA VAL A 341 9.85 -18.46 13.71
C VAL A 341 10.37 -17.46 14.76
N PRO A 342 11.51 -16.80 14.53
CA PRO A 342 12.07 -15.85 15.50
C PRO A 342 11.07 -14.77 15.92
N ARG A 343 11.03 -14.44 17.22
CA ARG A 343 10.04 -13.52 17.81
C ARG A 343 9.91 -12.18 17.09
N HIS A 344 11.01 -11.58 16.64
CA HIS A 344 10.98 -10.31 15.90
C HIS A 344 10.28 -10.45 14.52
N GLN A 345 10.46 -11.58 13.84
CA GLN A 345 9.78 -11.87 12.57
C GLN A 345 8.29 -12.13 12.79
N ARG A 346 7.93 -12.85 13.88
CA ARG A 346 6.52 -13.05 14.28
C ARG A 346 5.82 -11.72 14.56
N LYS A 347 6.47 -10.80 15.29
CA LYS A 347 5.95 -9.44 15.54
C LYS A 347 5.73 -8.67 14.23
N ARG A 348 6.72 -8.68 13.34
CA ARG A 348 6.59 -8.04 12.00
C ARG A 348 5.46 -8.67 11.19
N ALA A 349 5.34 -10.00 11.20
CA ALA A 349 4.28 -10.72 10.52
C ALA A 349 2.90 -10.40 11.10
N SER A 350 2.77 -10.26 12.43
CA SER A 350 1.54 -9.82 13.09
C SER A 350 1.11 -8.42 12.64
N LYS A 351 2.07 -7.47 12.55
CA LYS A 351 1.80 -6.12 12.02
C LYS A 351 1.30 -6.18 10.57
N THR A 352 2.01 -6.90 9.70
CA THR A 352 1.59 -7.03 8.29
C THR A 352 0.27 -7.78 8.12
N LEU A 353 -0.04 -8.72 9.01
CA LEU A 353 -1.34 -9.39 9.02
C LEU A 353 -2.46 -8.39 9.28
N ALA A 354 -2.31 -7.51 10.28
CA ALA A 354 -3.28 -6.46 10.55
C ALA A 354 -3.46 -5.48 9.37
N PHE A 355 -2.44 -5.32 8.52
CA PHE A 355 -2.58 -4.55 7.27
C PHE A 355 -3.56 -5.22 6.33
N GLY A 356 -3.39 -6.52 6.06
CA GLY A 356 -4.31 -7.28 5.21
C GLY A 356 -5.73 -7.31 5.78
N TRP A 357 -5.87 -7.40 7.11
CA TRP A 357 -7.16 -7.32 7.77
C TRP A 357 -7.85 -5.96 7.53
N ARG A 358 -7.14 -4.83 7.72
CA ARG A 358 -7.69 -3.49 7.46
C ARG A 358 -8.15 -3.31 6.02
N GLN A 359 -7.36 -3.79 5.05
CA GLN A 359 -7.75 -3.75 3.63
C GLN A 359 -9.00 -4.60 3.38
N MET A 360 -9.08 -5.80 3.98
CA MET A 360 -10.26 -6.65 3.87
C MET A 360 -11.53 -5.98 4.41
N ILE A 361 -11.47 -5.34 5.59
CA ILE A 361 -12.62 -4.61 6.16
C ILE A 361 -13.05 -3.46 5.25
N PHE A 362 -12.10 -2.75 4.62
CA PHE A 362 -12.42 -1.73 3.61
C PHE A 362 -13.17 -2.34 2.42
N PHE A 363 -12.64 -3.40 1.80
CA PHE A 363 -13.29 -4.04 0.64
C PHE A 363 -14.67 -4.61 0.98
N LEU A 364 -14.83 -5.18 2.18
CA LEU A 364 -16.11 -5.64 2.70
C LEU A 364 -17.11 -4.50 2.88
N SER A 365 -16.63 -3.30 3.25
CA SER A 365 -17.43 -2.08 3.38
C SER A 365 -17.92 -1.54 2.03
N CYS A 366 -17.29 -1.94 0.92
CA CYS A 366 -17.76 -1.66 -0.45
C CYS A 366 -18.88 -2.60 -0.92
N LEU A 367 -19.16 -3.69 -0.20
CA LEU A 367 -20.24 -4.62 -0.51
C LEU A 367 -21.57 -4.17 0.10
N SER A 368 -22.69 -4.67 -0.44
CA SER A 368 -24.00 -4.49 0.18
C SER A 368 -24.07 -5.24 1.53
N PRO A 369 -24.95 -4.80 2.47
CA PRO A 369 -25.10 -5.48 3.75
C PRO A 369 -25.39 -7.00 3.65
N SER A 370 -26.19 -7.43 2.67
CA SER A 370 -26.46 -8.87 2.44
C SER A 370 -25.23 -9.63 1.97
N ALA A 371 -24.41 -9.03 1.09
CA ALA A 371 -23.15 -9.61 0.65
C ALA A 371 -22.11 -9.65 1.79
N GLN A 372 -22.14 -8.71 2.73
CA GLN A 372 -21.30 -8.74 3.93
C GLN A 372 -21.62 -9.95 4.81
N VAL A 373 -22.91 -10.23 5.05
CA VAL A 373 -23.36 -11.41 5.81
C VAL A 373 -22.89 -12.69 5.11
N ALA A 374 -23.13 -12.82 3.81
CA ALA A 374 -22.70 -13.99 3.04
C ALA A 374 -21.17 -14.19 3.11
N PHE A 375 -20.39 -13.11 2.98
CA PHE A 375 -18.94 -13.17 3.08
C PHE A 375 -18.45 -13.64 4.46
N THR A 376 -19.08 -13.18 5.55
CA THR A 376 -18.70 -13.64 6.90
C THR A 376 -18.94 -15.14 7.11
N ALA A 377 -20.00 -15.70 6.53
CA ALA A 377 -20.21 -17.15 6.54
C ALA A 377 -19.06 -17.90 5.83
N THR A 378 -18.64 -17.42 4.66
CA THR A 378 -17.46 -17.96 3.95
C THR A 378 -16.17 -17.80 4.76
N CYS A 379 -15.98 -16.71 5.51
CA CYS A 379 -14.84 -16.55 6.41
C CYS A 379 -14.80 -17.64 7.48
N ARG A 380 -15.95 -17.98 8.05
CA ARG A 380 -16.08 -19.04 9.06
C ARG A 380 -15.72 -20.41 8.49
N GLU A 381 -16.23 -20.76 7.32
CA GLU A 381 -15.89 -21.99 6.61
C GLU A 381 -14.38 -22.09 6.34
N ARG A 382 -13.77 -21.01 5.83
CA ARG A 382 -12.33 -20.96 5.57
C ARG A 382 -11.46 -21.03 6.82
N LEU A 383 -11.96 -20.54 7.97
CA LEU A 383 -11.27 -20.69 9.25
C LEU A 383 -11.39 -22.14 9.75
N ALA A 384 -12.53 -22.80 9.56
CA ALA A 384 -12.76 -24.17 9.99
C ALA A 384 -11.77 -25.18 9.37
N THR A 385 -11.26 -24.91 8.17
CA THR A 385 -10.25 -25.76 7.50
C THR A 385 -8.83 -25.57 8.03
N ARG A 386 -8.59 -24.67 9.00
CA ARG A 386 -7.25 -24.36 9.53
C ARG A 386 -6.93 -25.18 10.77
N SER A 387 -5.67 -25.18 11.19
CA SER A 387 -5.23 -25.86 12.43
C SER A 387 -6.03 -25.42 13.67
N ALA A 388 -6.21 -26.34 14.64
CA ALA A 388 -7.01 -26.08 15.85
C ALA A 388 -6.53 -24.85 16.62
N THR A 389 -5.23 -24.73 16.85
CA THR A 389 -4.59 -23.57 17.50
C THR A 389 -4.90 -22.26 16.77
N MET A 390 -4.97 -22.28 15.43
CA MET A 390 -5.30 -21.10 14.66
C MET A 390 -6.77 -20.71 14.79
N ARG A 391 -7.67 -21.69 14.75
CA ARG A 391 -9.11 -21.45 14.94
C ARG A 391 -9.37 -20.82 16.30
N GLU A 392 -8.81 -21.39 17.35
CA GLU A 392 -8.94 -20.88 18.73
C GLU A 392 -8.43 -19.43 18.84
N ARG A 393 -7.21 -19.14 18.39
CA ARG A 393 -6.61 -17.80 18.52
C ARG A 393 -7.29 -16.73 17.67
N PHE A 394 -7.89 -17.12 16.55
CA PHE A 394 -8.52 -16.17 15.62
C PHE A 394 -10.04 -16.05 15.82
N ALA A 395 -10.68 -16.98 16.52
CA ALA A 395 -12.13 -16.98 16.76
C ALA A 395 -12.63 -15.64 17.34
N PRO A 396 -11.97 -15.00 18.33
CA PRO A 396 -12.46 -13.72 18.85
C PRO A 396 -12.44 -12.58 17.83
N VAL A 397 -11.52 -12.62 16.87
CA VAL A 397 -11.44 -11.63 15.79
C VAL A 397 -12.60 -11.81 14.81
N LEU A 398 -12.89 -13.06 14.45
CA LEU A 398 -13.99 -13.37 13.54
C LEU A 398 -15.35 -13.07 14.19
N ALA A 399 -15.54 -13.44 15.45
CA ALA A 399 -16.75 -13.09 16.22
C ALA A 399 -16.97 -11.57 16.28
N GLY A 400 -15.89 -10.80 16.47
CA GLY A 400 -15.97 -9.33 16.43
C GLY A 400 -16.42 -8.79 15.07
N LEU A 401 -15.95 -9.37 13.96
CA LEU A 401 -16.42 -9.03 12.62
C LEU A 401 -17.91 -9.35 12.44
N GLU A 402 -18.32 -10.55 12.84
CA GLU A 402 -19.70 -11.03 12.70
C GLU A 402 -20.71 -10.12 13.43
N ARG A 403 -20.40 -9.74 14.69
CA ARG A 403 -21.23 -8.76 15.44
C ARG A 403 -21.29 -7.41 14.75
N THR A 404 -20.17 -6.95 14.17
CA THR A 404 -20.14 -5.66 13.48
C THR A 404 -20.96 -5.66 12.18
N VAL A 405 -20.94 -6.77 11.45
CA VAL A 405 -21.77 -6.99 10.27
C VAL A 405 -23.25 -7.06 10.65
N ALA A 406 -23.58 -7.65 11.81
CA ALA A 406 -24.93 -7.63 12.38
C ALA A 406 -25.39 -6.23 12.86
N GLY A 407 -24.53 -5.22 12.80
CA GLY A 407 -24.87 -3.83 13.12
C GLY A 407 -24.37 -3.35 14.48
N GLU A 408 -23.74 -4.20 15.27
CA GLU A 408 -23.22 -3.84 16.58
C GLU A 408 -21.91 -3.06 16.48
N GLN A 409 -21.61 -2.24 17.48
CA GLN A 409 -20.33 -1.55 17.62
C GLN A 409 -19.48 -2.25 18.67
N LEU A 410 -18.24 -2.61 18.32
CA LEU A 410 -17.34 -3.22 19.29
C LEU A 410 -16.85 -2.18 20.31
N PRO A 411 -16.90 -2.49 21.62
CA PRO A 411 -16.41 -1.59 22.65
C PRO A 411 -14.93 -1.27 22.43
N ARG A 412 -14.49 -0.09 22.88
CA ARG A 412 -13.07 0.32 22.73
C ARG A 412 -12.10 -0.64 23.42
N ALA A 413 -12.49 -1.21 24.56
CA ALA A 413 -11.70 -2.20 25.29
C ALA A 413 -11.36 -3.44 24.44
N ALA A 414 -12.18 -3.79 23.44
CA ALA A 414 -11.92 -4.91 22.54
C ALA A 414 -10.65 -4.75 21.67
N SER A 415 -10.02 -3.55 21.65
CA SER A 415 -8.71 -3.32 21.04
C SER A 415 -7.57 -4.04 21.77
N HIS A 416 -7.67 -4.19 23.09
CA HIS A 416 -6.59 -4.73 23.94
C HIS A 416 -7.02 -6.01 24.66
N ASP A 417 -8.31 -6.10 24.97
CA ASP A 417 -8.93 -7.19 25.71
C ASP A 417 -9.91 -7.98 24.84
N GLU A 418 -10.27 -9.17 25.31
CA GLU A 418 -11.39 -9.91 24.75
C GLU A 418 -12.62 -9.53 25.57
N VAL A 419 -13.67 -9.07 24.89
CA VAL A 419 -14.90 -8.61 25.52
C VAL A 419 -16.04 -9.39 24.88
N ASP A 420 -16.78 -10.15 25.68
CA ASP A 420 -17.86 -11.04 25.23
C ASP A 420 -17.44 -11.94 24.05
N GLY A 421 -16.26 -12.58 24.18
CA GLY A 421 -15.70 -13.44 23.14
C GLY A 421 -15.25 -12.71 21.87
N CYS A 422 -15.23 -11.38 21.86
CA CYS A 422 -14.89 -10.57 20.68
C CYS A 422 -13.59 -9.78 20.88
N ARG A 423 -12.85 -9.58 19.79
CA ARG A 423 -11.63 -8.77 19.78
C ARG A 423 -11.47 -8.03 18.46
N ARG A 424 -11.01 -6.77 18.53
CA ARG A 424 -10.60 -5.98 17.37
C ARG A 424 -9.17 -6.34 16.99
N LEU A 425 -8.93 -6.62 15.72
CA LEU A 425 -7.60 -6.95 15.24
C LEU A 425 -6.81 -5.68 14.87
N LEU A 426 -5.78 -5.42 15.67
CA LEU A 426 -4.79 -4.36 15.48
C LEU A 426 -3.37 -4.96 15.36
N GLY A 427 -2.48 -4.24 14.71
CA GLY A 427 -1.10 -4.64 14.42
C GLY A 427 -0.10 -4.21 15.49
N TRP A 428 -0.43 -3.19 16.28
CA TRP A 428 0.38 -2.74 17.41
C TRP A 428 -0.20 -3.17 18.75
N SER A 429 0.69 -3.45 19.68
CA SER A 429 0.36 -3.72 21.07
C SER A 429 1.51 -3.26 21.96
N ILE A 430 1.20 -2.85 23.18
CA ILE A 430 2.21 -2.49 24.19
C ILE A 430 2.98 -3.73 24.70
N GLY A 431 2.36 -4.91 24.64
CA GLY A 431 2.93 -6.18 25.09
C GLY A 431 3.24 -7.18 23.99
N THR A 432 3.08 -8.47 24.30
CA THR A 432 3.09 -9.53 23.27
C THR A 432 1.78 -9.47 22.49
N PRO A 433 1.82 -9.41 21.14
CA PRO A 433 0.62 -9.46 20.31
C PRO A 433 -0.21 -10.69 20.67
N PHE A 434 -1.53 -10.53 20.81
CA PHE A 434 -2.37 -11.59 21.35
C PHE A 434 -2.34 -12.87 20.50
N LEU A 435 -2.25 -12.76 19.17
CA LEU A 435 -2.09 -13.89 18.24
C LEU A 435 -0.81 -14.71 18.47
N MET A 436 0.18 -14.12 19.14
CA MET A 436 1.43 -14.78 19.51
C MET A 436 1.42 -15.42 20.89
N ARG A 437 0.40 -15.13 21.74
CA ARG A 437 0.28 -15.72 23.08
C ARG A 437 -0.02 -17.21 22.96
N ALA A 438 0.35 -17.99 23.97
CA ALA A 438 -0.03 -19.40 24.04
C ALA A 438 -1.56 -19.53 23.99
N ALA A 439 -2.04 -20.67 23.49
CA ALA A 439 -3.44 -21.05 23.67
C ALA A 439 -3.73 -21.05 25.18
N ARG A 440 -4.94 -20.66 25.60
CA ARG A 440 -5.29 -20.81 27.02
C ARG A 440 -5.35 -22.32 27.26
N GLU A 441 -4.61 -22.82 28.23
CA GLU A 441 -4.87 -24.17 28.75
C GLU A 441 -6.32 -24.12 29.26
N THR A 442 -7.21 -24.80 28.53
CA THR A 442 -8.55 -25.09 29.01
C THR A 442 -8.39 -26.18 30.06
N ASP A 443 -8.51 -25.80 31.33
CA ASP A 443 -8.78 -26.74 32.43
C ASP A 443 -10.11 -27.48 32.23
#